data_AF-A0A550GK43-F1
#
_entry.id   AF-A0A550GK43-F1
#
_cell.length_a   1.000
_cell.length_b   1.000
_cell.length_c   1.000
_cell.angle_alpha   90.00
_cell.angle_beta   90.00
_cell.angle_gamma   90.00
#
_symmetry.space_group_name_H-M   'P 1'
#
loop_
_entity.id
_entity.type
_entity.pdbx_description
1 polymer ?
#
loop_
_entity_poly.entity_id
_entity_poly.type
_entity_poly.pdbx_seq_one_letter_code
_entity_poly.pdbx_strand_id
1 'polypeptide(L)'
;KLLFDNPLKSVQSYNLAKATGVEAIDRFKLILEIFTRRATTKEAKLQIQLATLRYELAHAKERVRLTKLKEQPGFMGLGAYEADVYYNAINRQIQTIRAKLLKIREKRLLHRERRAELGFLSISLAGYTSAGKSSLFNALTEETTQVDKALFTTLSTKTRLVEVSKKQFLLTDTVGFIDRLPLTLIEAFHSTLEETIYSDLILLVLDISEALEKIEKKNSICLETMEHIGASGIPVITVLNKIDLLSESETEEKLEALKTKVKNPILISALHRTNLELLKRELLEKFEDYVQALFTVPLTKETMPFMSWVHESADVKEAKFMSDSVQVTFEANPLFAEKVRKRVEKLDGKFVAIPKTQ
;
A
#
# COMPACT_ATOMS: atom_id res chain seq x y z
N LYS A 1 -1.48 29.34 -14.70
CA LYS A 1 -0.24 28.56 -14.44
C LYS A 1 0.21 27.94 -15.75
N LEU A 2 1.51 27.90 -16.02
CA LEU A 2 2.08 27.12 -17.13
C LEU A 2 2.51 25.77 -16.59
N LEU A 3 2.08 24.71 -17.26
CA LEU A 3 2.34 23.33 -16.85
C LEU A 3 3.37 22.70 -17.77
N PHE A 4 4.42 22.13 -17.19
CA PHE A 4 5.46 21.41 -17.91
C PHE A 4 5.52 19.96 -17.41
N ASP A 5 5.45 18.99 -18.32
CA ASP A 5 5.52 17.55 -17.97
C ASP A 5 6.92 17.16 -17.43
N ASN A 6 7.96 17.84 -17.88
CA ASN A 6 9.34 17.57 -17.46
C ASN A 6 9.75 18.41 -16.24
N PRO A 7 10.66 17.89 -15.39
CA PRO A 7 11.24 18.66 -14.29
C PRO A 7 11.87 19.96 -14.77
N LEU A 8 11.63 21.05 -14.04
CA LEU A 8 12.21 22.35 -14.35
C LEU A 8 13.32 22.69 -13.34
N LYS A 9 14.45 23.20 -13.83
CA LYS A 9 15.46 23.83 -12.96
C LYS A 9 14.91 25.15 -12.42
N SER A 10 15.36 25.57 -11.24
CA SER A 10 14.92 26.83 -10.61
C SER A 10 15.02 28.04 -11.54
N VAL A 11 16.12 28.13 -12.31
CA VAL A 11 16.36 29.20 -13.28
C VAL A 11 15.35 29.16 -14.43
N GLN A 12 15.00 27.97 -14.92
CA GLN A 12 14.02 27.81 -16.00
C GLN A 12 12.64 28.26 -15.55
N SER A 13 12.18 27.78 -14.38
CA SER A 13 10.90 28.22 -13.80
C SER A 13 10.87 29.73 -13.58
N TYR A 14 11.97 30.32 -13.09
CA TYR A 14 12.08 31.77 -12.88
C TYR A 14 12.00 32.55 -14.20
N ASN A 15 12.78 32.18 -15.21
CA ASN A 15 12.81 32.85 -16.50
C ASN A 15 11.46 32.74 -17.22
N LEU A 16 10.83 31.57 -17.19
CA LEU A 16 9.49 31.36 -17.74
C LEU A 16 8.46 32.23 -17.04
N ALA A 17 8.46 32.26 -15.70
CA ALA A 17 7.54 33.11 -14.95
C ALA A 17 7.77 34.61 -15.23
N LYS A 18 9.03 35.05 -15.35
CA LYS A 18 9.38 36.42 -15.72
C LYS A 18 8.92 36.79 -17.12
N ALA A 19 9.10 35.90 -18.10
CA ALA A 19 8.76 36.16 -19.50
C ALA A 19 7.24 36.15 -19.75
N THR A 20 6.50 35.34 -19.00
CA THR A 20 5.08 35.08 -19.26
C THR A 20 4.12 35.75 -18.27
N GLY A 21 4.64 36.26 -17.15
CA GLY A 21 3.84 36.85 -16.08
C GLY A 21 3.01 35.86 -15.26
N VAL A 22 3.15 34.54 -15.51
CA VAL A 22 2.39 33.49 -14.83
C VAL A 22 3.31 32.43 -14.23
N GLU A 23 2.92 31.83 -13.11
CA GLU A 23 3.71 30.79 -12.46
C GLU A 23 3.90 29.56 -13.36
N ALA A 24 5.16 29.17 -13.60
CA ALA A 24 5.54 27.93 -14.27
C ALA A 24 5.78 26.82 -13.24
N ILE A 25 5.06 25.70 -13.37
CA ILE A 25 5.18 24.54 -12.49
C ILE A 25 5.50 23.29 -13.31
N ASP A 26 6.35 22.43 -12.76
CA ASP A 26 6.65 21.12 -13.33
C ASP A 26 5.64 20.06 -12.86
N ARG A 27 5.75 18.86 -13.44
CA ARG A 27 4.92 17.71 -13.08
C ARG A 27 4.99 17.36 -11.60
N PHE A 28 6.17 17.45 -10.97
CA PHE A 28 6.33 17.09 -9.56
C PHE A 28 5.53 18.02 -8.67
N LYS A 29 5.64 19.34 -8.89
CA LYS A 29 4.86 20.34 -8.13
C LYS A 29 3.37 20.21 -8.41
N LEU A 30 2.96 19.92 -9.64
CA LEU A 30 1.56 19.64 -9.98
C LEU A 30 1.01 18.44 -9.20
N ILE A 31 1.75 17.34 -9.11
CA ILE A 31 1.37 16.15 -8.33
C ILE A 31 1.20 16.52 -6.86
N LEU A 32 2.15 17.24 -6.26
CA LEU A 32 2.04 17.70 -4.86
C LEU A 32 0.82 18.60 -4.62
N GLU A 33 0.48 19.48 -5.56
CA GLU A 33 -0.72 20.32 -5.46
C GLU A 33 -2.01 19.48 -5.49
N ILE A 34 -2.09 18.49 -6.39
CA ILE A 34 -3.25 17.59 -6.45
C ILE A 34 -3.36 16.78 -5.16
N PHE A 35 -2.24 16.28 -4.66
CA PHE A 35 -2.18 15.55 -3.40
C PHE A 35 -2.60 16.39 -2.21
N THR A 36 -2.14 17.64 -2.14
CA THR A 36 -2.50 18.58 -1.06
C THR A 36 -4.02 18.79 -1.00
N ARG A 37 -4.67 18.93 -2.16
CA ARG A 37 -6.13 19.12 -2.24
C ARG A 37 -6.92 17.88 -1.80
N ARG A 38 -6.35 16.69 -1.98
CA ARG A 38 -7.02 15.41 -1.72
C ARG A 38 -6.66 14.77 -0.38
N ALA A 39 -5.61 15.25 0.28
CA ALA A 39 -5.18 14.71 1.56
C ALA A 39 -6.17 15.04 2.69
N THR A 40 -6.87 14.02 3.17
CA THR A 40 -7.82 14.13 4.26
C THR A 40 -7.17 13.86 5.61
N THR A 41 -6.25 12.90 5.68
CA THR A 41 -5.60 12.48 6.93
C THR A 41 -4.44 13.39 7.32
N LYS A 42 -4.19 13.50 8.64
CA LYS A 42 -3.05 14.27 9.17
C LYS A 42 -1.71 13.73 8.68
N GLU A 43 -1.59 12.42 8.54
CA GLU A 43 -0.37 11.80 8.03
C GLU A 43 -0.12 12.17 6.57
N ALA A 44 -1.10 12.00 5.68
CA ALA A 44 -0.94 12.33 4.26
C ALA A 44 -0.56 13.80 4.10
N LYS A 45 -1.18 14.71 4.88
CA LYS A 45 -0.80 16.13 4.90
C LYS A 45 0.65 16.35 5.33
N LEU A 46 1.13 15.64 6.36
CA LEU A 46 2.52 15.73 6.82
C LEU A 46 3.51 15.18 5.79
N GLN A 47 3.19 14.07 5.13
CA GLN A 47 4.01 13.49 4.06
C GLN A 47 4.13 14.42 2.86
N ILE A 48 3.01 14.98 2.40
CA ILE A 48 3.00 15.95 1.30
C ILE A 48 3.79 17.20 1.68
N GLN A 49 3.60 17.71 2.90
CA GLN A 49 4.37 18.85 3.39
C GLN A 49 5.87 18.55 3.44
N LEU A 50 6.27 17.34 3.88
CA LEU A 50 7.66 16.89 3.85
C LEU A 50 8.24 16.87 2.43
N ALA A 51 7.47 16.34 1.47
CA ALA A 51 7.86 16.31 0.06
C ALA A 51 8.03 17.72 -0.52
N THR A 52 7.07 18.62 -0.24
CA THR A 52 7.12 20.03 -0.66
C THR A 52 8.36 20.74 -0.10
N LEU A 53 8.62 20.61 1.20
CA LEU A 53 9.78 21.23 1.84
C LEU A 53 11.11 20.70 1.31
N ARG A 54 11.19 19.40 1.01
CA ARG A 54 12.40 18.80 0.39
C ARG A 54 12.64 19.33 -1.01
N TYR A 55 11.58 19.47 -1.81
CA TYR A 55 11.67 20.08 -3.13
C TYR A 55 12.06 21.55 -3.05
N GLU A 56 11.45 22.32 -2.16
CA GLU A 56 11.83 23.71 -1.91
C GLU A 56 13.29 23.84 -1.48
N LEU A 57 13.76 22.98 -0.58
CA LEU A 57 15.14 22.97 -0.10
C LEU A 57 16.15 22.77 -1.24
N ALA A 58 15.86 21.86 -2.18
CA ALA A 58 16.70 21.64 -3.35
C ALA A 58 16.81 22.88 -4.25
N HIS A 59 15.80 23.75 -4.22
CA HIS A 59 15.71 24.96 -5.04
C HIS A 59 15.97 26.27 -4.25
N ALA A 60 16.13 26.20 -2.93
CA ALA A 60 16.15 27.36 -2.03
C ALA A 60 17.35 28.28 -2.30
N LYS A 61 18.56 27.72 -2.40
CA LYS A 61 19.80 28.50 -2.63
C LYS A 61 19.74 29.30 -3.92
N GLU A 62 19.26 28.68 -5.02
CA GLU A 62 19.19 29.35 -6.31
C GLU A 62 18.05 30.37 -6.37
N ARG A 63 16.92 30.13 -5.70
CA ARG A 63 15.84 31.12 -5.59
C ARG A 63 16.26 32.37 -4.84
N VAL A 64 16.94 32.23 -3.70
CA VAL A 64 17.43 33.39 -2.93
C VAL A 64 18.42 34.19 -3.77
N ARG A 65 19.30 33.52 -4.54
CA ARG A 65 20.22 34.17 -5.46
C ARG A 65 19.52 34.96 -6.58
N LEU A 66 18.49 34.36 -7.20
CA LEU A 66 17.73 34.97 -8.30
C LEU A 66 16.84 36.15 -7.86
N THR A 67 16.24 36.08 -6.68
CA THR A 67 15.42 37.18 -6.14
C THR A 67 16.27 38.43 -5.89
N LYS A 68 17.52 38.26 -5.44
CA LYS A 68 18.44 39.37 -5.17
C LYS A 68 19.02 40.03 -6.43
N LEU A 69 19.05 39.33 -7.57
CA LEU A 69 19.40 39.92 -8.87
C LEU A 69 18.43 41.03 -9.34
N LYS A 70 17.25 41.16 -8.72
CA LYS A 70 16.32 42.28 -8.91
C LYS A 70 16.65 43.50 -8.05
N GLU A 71 17.36 43.33 -6.94
CA GLU A 71 17.76 44.43 -6.05
C GLU A 71 19.14 44.94 -6.50
N GLN A 72 19.29 46.26 -6.62
CA GLN A 72 20.40 46.94 -7.31
C GLN A 72 21.82 46.51 -6.87
N PRO A 73 22.84 46.69 -7.74
CA PRO A 73 24.24 46.39 -7.46
C PRO A 73 24.83 47.38 -6.45
N GLY A 74 24.56 47.18 -5.16
CA GLY A 74 25.03 48.11 -4.13
C GLY A 74 24.54 47.80 -2.73
N PHE A 75 24.66 46.56 -2.25
CA PHE A 75 24.59 46.29 -0.81
C PHE A 75 25.41 45.03 -0.48
N MET A 76 26.72 45.21 -0.32
CA MET A 76 27.63 44.20 0.21
C MET A 76 27.31 43.99 1.71
N GLY A 77 27.04 42.75 2.14
CA GLY A 77 27.23 42.36 3.55
C GLY A 77 26.24 41.35 4.15
N LEU A 78 24.99 41.28 3.69
CA LEU A 78 23.94 40.48 4.38
C LEU A 78 23.50 39.21 3.60
N GLY A 79 24.21 38.87 2.52
CA GLY A 79 23.75 37.92 1.49
C GLY A 79 23.70 36.43 1.87
N ALA A 80 24.69 35.94 2.62
CA ALA A 80 24.78 34.51 2.99
C ALA A 80 23.86 34.17 4.18
N TYR A 81 23.80 35.06 5.18
CA TYR A 81 23.07 34.83 6.42
C TYR A 81 21.57 34.57 6.19
N GLU A 82 20.91 35.29 5.29
CA GLU A 82 19.47 35.10 5.05
C GLU A 82 19.14 33.81 4.29
N ALA A 83 19.98 33.42 3.31
CA ALA A 83 19.85 32.15 2.61
C ALA A 83 20.03 30.98 3.59
N ASP A 84 21.02 31.10 4.47
CA ASP A 84 21.31 30.11 5.51
C ASP A 84 20.22 30.09 6.59
N VAL A 85 19.67 31.24 6.98
CA VAL A 85 18.53 31.32 7.91
C VAL A 85 17.30 30.65 7.32
N TYR A 86 16.97 30.91 6.06
CA TYR A 86 15.85 30.26 5.36
C TYR A 86 16.07 28.75 5.21
N TYR A 87 17.28 28.35 4.81
CA TYR A 87 17.66 26.94 4.71
C TYR A 87 17.57 26.21 6.06
N ASN A 88 18.06 26.83 7.13
CA ASN A 88 17.98 26.31 8.48
C ASN A 88 16.53 26.23 8.99
N ALA A 89 15.70 27.21 8.64
CA ALA A 89 14.27 27.19 8.97
C ALA A 89 13.55 26.00 8.29
N ILE A 90 13.78 25.78 6.98
CA ILE A 90 13.22 24.62 6.26
C ILE A 90 13.70 23.31 6.90
N ASN A 91 15.00 23.19 7.20
CA ASN A 91 15.54 21.98 7.83
C ASN A 91 14.90 21.69 9.20
N ARG A 92 14.72 22.72 10.04
CA ARG A 92 14.02 22.57 11.33
C ARG A 92 12.59 22.08 11.14
N GLN A 93 11.88 22.59 10.14
CA GLN A 93 10.52 22.12 9.80
C GLN A 93 10.53 20.67 9.32
N ILE A 94 11.47 20.29 8.45
CA ILE A 94 11.66 18.91 7.99
C ILE A 94 11.85 17.97 9.17
N GLN A 95 12.74 18.30 10.12
CA GLN A 95 12.98 17.46 11.29
C GLN A 95 11.75 17.35 12.20
N THR A 96 11.02 18.46 12.37
CA THR A 96 9.77 18.47 13.14
C THR A 96 8.71 17.55 12.52
N ILE A 97 8.57 17.57 11.19
CA ILE A 97 7.62 16.73 10.47
C ILE A 97 8.04 15.26 10.52
N ARG A 98 9.34 14.95 10.33
CA ARG A 98 9.87 13.60 10.47
C ARG A 98 9.60 13.00 11.84
N ALA A 99 9.84 13.76 12.91
CA ALA A 99 9.51 13.32 14.28
C ALA A 99 8.01 13.04 14.48
N LYS A 100 7.13 13.85 13.87
CA LYS A 100 5.67 13.61 13.91
C LYS A 100 5.30 12.34 13.14
N LEU A 101 5.89 12.12 11.96
CA LEU A 101 5.66 10.91 11.15
C LEU A 101 6.16 9.65 11.86
N LEU A 102 7.30 9.71 12.55
CA LEU A 102 7.83 8.58 13.33
C LEU A 102 6.84 8.12 14.41
N LYS A 103 6.27 9.05 15.18
CA LYS A 103 5.24 8.73 16.19
C LYS A 103 3.98 8.09 15.58
N ILE A 104 3.60 8.49 14.36
CA ILE A 104 2.45 7.88 13.65
C ILE A 104 2.83 6.46 13.20
N ARG A 105 4.07 6.23 12.78
CA ARG A 105 4.59 4.92 12.37
C ARG A 105 4.62 3.94 13.55
N GLU A 106 5.15 4.36 14.70
CA GLU A 106 5.16 3.54 15.94
C GLU A 106 3.76 3.07 16.33
N LYS A 107 2.76 3.97 16.32
CA LYS A 107 1.36 3.61 16.60
C LYS A 107 0.83 2.59 15.60
N ARG A 108 1.18 2.71 14.32
CA ARG A 108 0.75 1.75 13.30
C ARG A 108 1.41 0.39 13.44
N LEU A 109 2.69 0.33 13.80
CA LEU A 109 3.37 -0.93 14.12
C LEU A 109 2.65 -1.67 15.23
N LEU A 110 2.29 -0.99 16.32
CA LEU A 110 1.54 -1.61 17.43
C LEU A 110 0.16 -2.13 17.00
N HIS A 111 -0.57 -1.38 16.16
CA HIS A 111 -1.83 -1.88 15.60
C HIS A 111 -1.61 -3.08 14.67
N ARG A 112 -0.52 -3.11 13.90
CA ARG A 112 -0.17 -4.23 13.02
C ARG A 112 0.18 -5.48 13.82
N GLU A 113 1.04 -5.36 14.82
CA GLU A 113 1.41 -6.47 15.71
C GLU A 113 0.17 -7.08 16.35
N ARG A 114 -0.75 -6.25 16.86
CA ARG A 114 -2.02 -6.72 17.40
C ARG A 114 -2.89 -7.43 16.35
N ARG A 115 -2.97 -6.93 15.11
CA ARG A 115 -3.75 -7.59 14.04
C ARG A 115 -3.13 -8.93 13.64
N ALA A 116 -1.81 -8.98 13.55
CA ALA A 116 -1.09 -10.21 13.33
C ALA A 116 -1.36 -11.19 14.48
N GLU A 117 -1.26 -10.77 15.74
CA GLU A 117 -1.59 -11.57 16.94
C GLU A 117 -2.99 -12.19 16.88
N LEU A 118 -3.96 -11.46 16.34
CA LEU A 118 -5.33 -11.93 16.13
C LEU A 118 -5.49 -12.85 14.89
N GLY A 119 -4.41 -13.14 14.16
CA GLY A 119 -4.43 -14.08 13.04
C GLY A 119 -4.96 -13.53 11.72
N PHE A 120 -5.25 -12.23 11.63
CA PHE A 120 -5.74 -11.62 10.39
C PHE A 120 -4.68 -11.65 9.28
N LEU A 121 -5.08 -12.12 8.10
CA LEU A 121 -4.30 -12.03 6.87
C LEU A 121 -4.49 -10.66 6.22
N SER A 122 -3.41 -10.06 5.70
CA SER A 122 -3.39 -8.74 5.11
C SER A 122 -3.16 -8.81 3.60
N ILE A 123 -4.05 -8.23 2.82
CA ILE A 123 -3.96 -8.13 1.36
C ILE A 123 -3.82 -6.67 0.98
N SER A 124 -2.79 -6.32 0.21
CA SER A 124 -2.61 -4.95 -0.30
C SER A 124 -2.89 -4.83 -1.78
N LEU A 125 -3.72 -3.86 -2.17
CA LEU A 125 -3.93 -3.51 -3.57
C LEU A 125 -2.82 -2.58 -4.04
N ALA A 126 -2.09 -2.97 -5.09
CA ALA A 126 -1.02 -2.19 -5.70
C ALA A 126 -1.32 -1.96 -7.19
N GLY A 127 -0.64 -1.00 -7.82
CA GLY A 127 -0.80 -0.72 -9.26
C GLY A 127 -1.02 0.75 -9.59
N TYR A 128 -1.04 1.06 -10.88
CA TYR A 128 -1.11 2.44 -11.37
C TYR A 128 -2.41 3.16 -11.00
N THR A 129 -2.37 4.49 -10.94
CA THR A 129 -3.58 5.32 -10.90
C THR A 129 -4.51 4.97 -12.05
N SER A 130 -5.82 4.93 -11.78
CA SER A 130 -6.86 4.58 -12.76
C SER A 130 -6.85 3.14 -13.30
N ALA A 131 -6.00 2.25 -12.78
CA ALA A 131 -6.07 0.82 -13.07
C ALA A 131 -7.34 0.15 -12.49
N GLY A 132 -8.02 0.82 -11.56
CA GLY A 132 -9.26 0.34 -10.93
C GLY A 132 -9.07 -0.30 -9.55
N LYS A 133 -7.97 -0.01 -8.84
CA LYS A 133 -7.77 -0.45 -7.44
C LYS A 133 -8.95 -0.11 -6.53
N SER A 134 -9.41 1.14 -6.52
CA SER A 134 -10.56 1.54 -5.68
C SER A 134 -11.86 0.87 -6.10
N SER A 135 -12.05 0.61 -7.41
CA SER A 135 -13.18 -0.19 -7.90
C SER A 135 -13.12 -1.63 -7.38
N LEU A 136 -11.95 -2.25 -7.45
CA LEU A 136 -11.72 -3.60 -6.95
C LEU A 136 -11.90 -3.67 -5.43
N PHE A 137 -11.39 -2.68 -4.71
CA PHE A 137 -11.59 -2.53 -3.28
C PHE A 137 -13.07 -2.54 -2.93
N ASN A 138 -13.84 -1.63 -3.53
CA ASN A 138 -15.28 -1.52 -3.27
C ASN A 138 -16.03 -2.80 -3.68
N ALA A 139 -15.62 -3.44 -4.76
CA ALA A 139 -16.25 -4.67 -5.22
C ALA A 139 -15.99 -5.86 -4.28
N LEU A 140 -14.79 -5.95 -3.70
CA LEU A 140 -14.44 -6.98 -2.71
C LEU A 140 -15.00 -6.69 -1.31
N THR A 141 -15.10 -5.42 -0.91
CA THR A 141 -15.64 -5.02 0.40
C THR A 141 -17.16 -4.82 0.38
N GLU A 142 -17.81 -5.04 -0.76
CA GLU A 142 -19.23 -4.77 -0.99
C GLU A 142 -19.66 -3.33 -0.66
N GLU A 143 -18.73 -2.37 -0.71
CA GLU A 143 -19.02 -0.97 -0.44
C GLU A 143 -19.64 -0.27 -1.67
N THR A 144 -20.60 0.62 -1.46
CA THR A 144 -21.24 1.44 -2.51
C THR A 144 -20.55 2.79 -2.73
N THR A 145 -19.32 2.95 -2.24
CA THR A 145 -18.59 4.21 -2.31
C THR A 145 -18.33 4.60 -3.78
N GLN A 146 -18.65 5.85 -4.18
CA GLN A 146 -18.39 6.30 -5.55
C GLN A 146 -16.90 6.24 -5.89
N VAL A 147 -16.57 5.61 -7.01
CA VAL A 147 -15.22 5.63 -7.59
C VAL A 147 -15.13 6.81 -8.56
N ASP A 148 -14.30 7.79 -8.21
CA ASP A 148 -14.00 8.93 -9.09
C ASP A 148 -13.03 8.49 -10.21
N LYS A 149 -13.26 8.96 -11.44
CA LYS A 149 -12.38 8.72 -12.60
C LYS A 149 -11.09 9.54 -12.53
N ALA A 150 -11.03 10.54 -11.65
CA ALA A 150 -9.89 11.42 -11.54
C ALA A 150 -8.67 10.75 -10.87
N LEU A 151 -7.46 11.08 -11.35
CA LEU A 151 -6.20 10.54 -10.82
C LEU A 151 -6.05 10.83 -9.32
N PHE A 152 -5.43 9.91 -8.57
CA PHE A 152 -5.13 10.07 -7.14
C PHE A 152 -6.33 10.00 -6.20
N THR A 153 -7.30 9.12 -6.47
CA THR A 153 -8.47 8.92 -5.60
C THR A 153 -8.09 8.45 -4.20
N THR A 154 -7.03 7.65 -4.07
CA THR A 154 -6.58 7.07 -2.81
C THR A 154 -5.21 7.63 -2.41
N LEU A 155 -5.22 8.55 -1.44
CA LEU A 155 -4.02 9.15 -0.83
C LEU A 155 -3.80 8.71 0.61
N SER A 156 -4.83 8.15 1.23
CA SER A 156 -4.79 7.53 2.55
C SER A 156 -5.12 6.06 2.39
N THR A 157 -4.36 5.19 3.06
CA THR A 157 -4.65 3.75 3.10
C THR A 157 -6.03 3.52 3.71
N LYS A 158 -6.89 2.78 3.01
CA LYS A 158 -8.18 2.32 3.54
C LYS A 158 -8.08 0.82 3.79
N THR A 159 -8.24 0.41 5.04
CA THR A 159 -8.29 -1.02 5.40
C THR A 159 -9.72 -1.41 5.77
N ARG A 160 -10.19 -2.53 5.23
CA ARG A 160 -11.49 -3.14 5.55
C ARG A 160 -11.35 -4.63 5.77
N LEU A 161 -12.19 -5.15 6.65
CA LEU A 161 -12.37 -6.59 6.81
C LEU A 161 -13.24 -7.08 5.65
N VAL A 162 -12.77 -8.12 4.97
CA VAL A 162 -13.50 -8.80 3.91
C VAL A 162 -13.56 -10.28 4.29
N GLU A 163 -14.72 -10.89 4.07
CA GLU A 163 -14.94 -12.30 4.31
C GLU A 163 -15.17 -13.01 2.97
N VAL A 164 -14.42 -14.09 2.73
CA VAL A 164 -14.64 -15.00 1.59
C VAL A 164 -14.71 -16.41 2.16
N SER A 165 -15.83 -17.09 1.94
CA SER A 165 -16.04 -18.48 2.38
C SER A 165 -15.67 -18.71 3.85
N LYS A 166 -16.09 -17.81 4.75
CA LYS A 166 -15.80 -17.79 6.20
C LYS A 166 -14.36 -17.47 6.60
N LYS A 167 -13.45 -17.20 5.65
CA LYS A 167 -12.10 -16.68 5.94
C LYS A 167 -12.12 -15.17 5.90
N GLN A 168 -11.57 -14.55 6.95
CA GLN A 168 -11.49 -13.10 7.09
C GLN A 168 -10.09 -12.59 6.73
N PHE A 169 -10.04 -11.57 5.89
CA PHE A 169 -8.80 -10.87 5.54
C PHE A 169 -8.99 -9.36 5.58
N LEU A 170 -7.90 -8.66 5.85
CA LEU A 170 -7.81 -7.22 5.83
C LEU A 170 -7.38 -6.78 4.44
N LEU A 171 -8.32 -6.26 3.66
CA LEU A 171 -8.01 -5.65 2.37
C LEU A 171 -7.61 -4.20 2.58
N THR A 172 -6.46 -3.80 2.04
CA THR A 172 -5.96 -2.42 2.10
C THR A 172 -5.82 -1.82 0.70
N ASP A 173 -6.56 -0.73 0.41
CA ASP A 173 -6.31 0.10 -0.77
C ASP A 173 -5.10 1.00 -0.50
N THR A 174 -4.07 0.89 -1.34
CA THR A 174 -2.85 1.68 -1.22
C THR A 174 -2.83 2.84 -2.21
N VAL A 175 -1.85 3.74 -2.06
CA VAL A 175 -1.66 4.84 -3.00
C VAL A 175 -1.26 4.29 -4.37
N GLY A 176 -1.95 4.72 -5.42
CA GLY A 176 -1.64 4.27 -6.77
C GLY A 176 -0.28 4.75 -7.28
N PHE A 177 0.45 3.87 -7.96
CA PHE A 177 1.69 4.21 -8.64
C PHE A 177 1.43 5.16 -9.82
N ILE A 178 2.44 5.95 -10.18
CA ILE A 178 2.44 6.83 -11.37
C ILE A 178 3.70 6.54 -12.17
N ASP A 179 3.62 6.74 -13.48
CA ASP A 179 4.80 6.76 -14.34
C ASP A 179 5.77 7.82 -13.82
N ARG A 180 7.05 7.43 -13.66
CA ARG A 180 8.13 8.31 -13.23
C ARG A 180 7.84 9.03 -11.91
N LEU A 181 7.33 8.31 -10.90
CA LEU A 181 7.28 8.82 -9.53
C LEU A 181 8.70 9.22 -9.09
N PRO A 182 8.97 10.50 -8.78
CA PRO A 182 10.31 10.87 -8.32
C PRO A 182 10.62 10.18 -7.00
N LEU A 183 11.85 9.69 -6.83
CA LEU A 183 12.30 8.99 -5.61
C LEU A 183 11.99 9.79 -4.34
N THR A 184 12.09 11.13 -4.41
CA THR A 184 11.74 12.03 -3.31
C THR A 184 10.27 11.94 -2.89
N LEU A 185 9.37 11.65 -3.84
CA LEU A 185 7.96 11.41 -3.58
C LEU A 185 7.76 10.02 -2.96
N ILE A 186 8.44 8.99 -3.49
CA ILE A 186 8.38 7.61 -2.95
C ILE A 186 8.82 7.62 -1.48
N GLU A 187 9.92 8.29 -1.16
CA GLU A 187 10.38 8.43 0.23
C GLU A 187 9.37 9.16 1.13
N ALA A 188 8.70 10.18 0.60
CA ALA A 188 7.70 10.93 1.37
C ALA A 188 6.44 10.10 1.63
N PHE A 189 6.05 9.26 0.67
CA PHE A 189 4.94 8.31 0.77
C PHE A 189 5.36 6.93 1.27
N HIS A 190 6.60 6.78 1.76
CA HIS A 190 7.12 5.49 2.21
C HIS A 190 6.25 4.91 3.33
N SER A 191 5.82 5.71 4.31
CA SER A 191 4.96 5.20 5.39
C SER A 191 3.55 4.80 4.94
N THR A 192 3.09 5.29 3.78
CA THR A 192 1.82 4.87 3.16
C THR A 192 1.98 3.67 2.24
N LEU A 193 3.13 3.52 1.58
CA LEU A 193 3.49 2.34 0.79
C LEU A 193 3.96 1.19 1.69
N GLU A 194 4.33 1.47 2.94
CA GLU A 194 4.77 0.49 3.93
C GLU A 194 3.73 -0.59 4.19
N GLU A 195 2.43 -0.29 4.09
CA GLU A 195 1.40 -1.30 4.29
C GLU A 195 1.51 -2.45 3.28
N THR A 196 1.99 -2.14 2.06
CA THR A 196 2.28 -3.14 1.02
C THR A 196 3.41 -4.08 1.44
N ILE A 197 4.43 -3.58 2.15
CA ILE A 197 5.57 -4.38 2.64
C ILE A 197 5.13 -5.40 3.70
N TYR A 198 4.11 -5.08 4.49
CA TYR A 198 3.61 -5.95 5.56
C TYR A 198 2.36 -6.72 5.16
N SER A 199 2.07 -6.81 3.87
CA SER A 199 0.99 -7.65 3.38
C SER A 199 1.46 -9.09 3.22
N ASP A 200 0.56 -10.03 3.47
CA ASP A 200 0.78 -11.46 3.21
C ASP A 200 0.60 -11.76 1.71
N LEU A 201 -0.10 -10.88 1.00
CA LEU A 201 -0.33 -10.97 -0.44
C LEU A 201 -0.52 -9.59 -1.07
N ILE A 202 0.00 -9.41 -2.28
CA ILE A 202 -0.22 -8.21 -3.08
C ILE A 202 -1.10 -8.54 -4.29
N LEU A 203 -2.16 -7.78 -4.47
CA LEU A 203 -2.96 -7.77 -5.70
C LEU A 203 -2.47 -6.61 -6.57
N LEU A 204 -1.69 -6.94 -7.60
CA LEU A 204 -1.18 -5.95 -8.56
C LEU A 204 -2.21 -5.72 -9.66
N VAL A 205 -2.93 -4.60 -9.58
CA VAL A 205 -4.00 -4.26 -10.54
C VAL A 205 -3.42 -3.53 -11.75
N LEU A 206 -3.63 -4.12 -12.94
CA LEU A 206 -3.27 -3.56 -14.24
C LEU A 206 -4.52 -3.34 -15.10
N ASP A 207 -4.48 -2.34 -15.97
CA ASP A 207 -5.55 -2.05 -16.92
C ASP A 207 -5.30 -2.80 -18.23
N ILE A 208 -6.07 -3.85 -18.51
CA ILE A 208 -5.86 -4.67 -19.72
C ILE A 208 -6.36 -3.97 -21.00
N SER A 209 -7.17 -2.92 -20.89
CA SER A 209 -7.68 -2.20 -22.06
C SER A 209 -6.59 -1.37 -22.76
N GLU A 210 -5.42 -1.19 -22.13
CA GLU A 210 -4.30 -0.46 -22.73
C GLU A 210 -3.54 -1.28 -23.78
N ALA A 211 -2.65 -0.62 -24.53
CA ALA A 211 -1.73 -1.30 -25.44
C ALA A 211 -0.76 -2.19 -24.66
N LEU A 212 -0.41 -3.36 -25.22
CA LEU A 212 0.42 -4.38 -24.56
C LEU A 212 1.74 -3.81 -24.00
N GLU A 213 2.44 -3.00 -24.79
CA GLU A 213 3.69 -2.34 -24.38
C GLU A 213 3.52 -1.46 -23.12
N LYS A 214 2.37 -0.77 -22.99
CA LYS A 214 2.08 0.05 -21.82
C LYS A 214 1.82 -0.81 -20.59
N ILE A 215 1.11 -1.93 -20.76
CA ILE A 215 0.83 -2.88 -19.67
C ILE A 215 2.14 -3.45 -19.14
N GLU A 216 3.01 -3.92 -20.03
CA GLU A 216 4.33 -4.46 -19.67
C GLU A 216 5.19 -3.43 -18.96
N LYS A 217 5.29 -2.21 -19.49
CA LYS A 217 6.02 -1.13 -18.86
C LYS A 217 5.49 -0.83 -17.46
N LYS A 218 4.17 -0.75 -17.29
CA LYS A 218 3.55 -0.49 -15.98
C LYS A 218 3.80 -1.63 -15.01
N ASN A 219 3.71 -2.88 -15.46
CA ASN A 219 4.03 -4.05 -14.65
C ASN A 219 5.48 -3.98 -14.14
N SER A 220 6.45 -3.76 -15.03
CA SER A 220 7.87 -3.65 -14.65
C SER A 220 8.12 -2.53 -13.65
N ILE A 221 7.54 -1.34 -13.86
CA ILE A 221 7.71 -0.21 -12.92
C ILE A 221 7.07 -0.52 -11.55
N CYS A 222 5.92 -1.21 -11.53
CA CYS A 222 5.31 -1.61 -10.25
C CYS A 222 6.21 -2.58 -9.50
N LEU A 223 6.76 -3.59 -10.18
CA LEU A 223 7.65 -4.58 -9.59
C LEU A 223 8.96 -3.94 -9.09
N GLU A 224 9.56 -3.06 -9.88
CA GLU A 224 10.74 -2.29 -9.49
C GLU A 224 10.44 -1.42 -8.26
N THR A 225 9.30 -0.73 -8.25
CA THR A 225 8.89 0.09 -7.10
C THR A 225 8.67 -0.77 -5.86
N MET A 226 8.07 -1.95 -6.01
CA MET A 226 7.90 -2.93 -4.94
C MET A 226 9.24 -3.42 -4.39
N GLU A 227 10.23 -3.65 -5.25
CA GLU A 227 11.59 -4.00 -4.84
C GLU A 227 12.25 -2.86 -4.05
N HIS A 228 12.15 -1.62 -4.53
CA HIS A 228 12.73 -0.44 -3.87
C HIS A 228 12.16 -0.19 -2.47
N ILE A 229 10.88 -0.49 -2.26
CA ILE A 229 10.26 -0.39 -0.92
C ILE A 229 10.48 -1.65 -0.08
N GLY A 230 11.12 -2.71 -0.58
CA GLY A 230 11.39 -3.93 0.17
C GLY A 230 10.24 -4.94 0.22
N ALA A 231 9.32 -4.90 -0.76
CA ALA A 231 8.17 -5.80 -0.89
C ALA A 231 8.42 -6.98 -1.86
N SER A 232 9.67 -7.29 -2.23
CA SER A 232 10.02 -8.27 -3.26
C SER A 232 9.71 -9.73 -2.88
N GLY A 233 9.71 -10.06 -1.58
CA GLY A 233 9.47 -11.42 -1.08
C GLY A 233 7.99 -11.80 -0.92
N ILE A 234 7.07 -10.88 -1.18
CA ILE A 234 5.64 -11.07 -0.94
C ILE A 234 4.99 -11.70 -2.17
N PRO A 235 4.14 -12.74 -2.03
CA PRO A 235 3.38 -13.29 -3.14
C PRO A 235 2.58 -12.21 -3.87
N VAL A 236 2.51 -12.32 -5.21
CA VAL A 236 1.78 -11.37 -6.06
C VAL A 236 0.81 -12.12 -6.96
N ILE A 237 -0.43 -11.64 -7.01
CA ILE A 237 -1.42 -11.98 -8.03
C ILE A 237 -1.61 -10.74 -8.90
N THR A 238 -1.37 -10.87 -10.20
CA THR A 238 -1.63 -9.80 -11.15
C THR A 238 -3.09 -9.82 -11.58
N VAL A 239 -3.83 -8.80 -11.17
CA VAL A 239 -5.24 -8.62 -11.50
C VAL A 239 -5.36 -7.76 -12.76
N LEU A 240 -5.66 -8.40 -13.88
CA LEU A 240 -5.89 -7.79 -15.19
C LEU A 240 -7.33 -7.29 -15.24
N ASN A 241 -7.53 -6.01 -14.93
CA ASN A 241 -8.83 -5.40 -14.77
C ASN A 241 -9.31 -4.70 -16.07
N LYS A 242 -10.62 -4.43 -16.13
CA LYS A 242 -11.33 -3.77 -17.24
C LYS A 242 -11.51 -4.62 -18.50
N ILE A 243 -11.70 -5.93 -18.32
CA ILE A 243 -12.04 -6.83 -19.44
C ILE A 243 -13.35 -6.45 -20.15
N ASP A 244 -14.22 -5.69 -19.49
CA ASP A 244 -15.46 -5.15 -20.07
C ASP A 244 -15.25 -4.19 -21.24
N LEU A 245 -14.03 -3.68 -21.43
CA LEU A 245 -13.67 -2.78 -22.53
C LEU A 245 -13.06 -3.50 -23.74
N LEU A 246 -12.95 -4.82 -23.69
CA LEU A 246 -12.30 -5.65 -24.72
C LEU A 246 -13.26 -6.70 -25.24
N SER A 247 -13.05 -7.13 -26.47
CA SER A 247 -13.67 -8.37 -26.97
C SER A 247 -13.04 -9.61 -26.32
N GLU A 248 -13.74 -10.74 -26.37
CA GLU A 248 -13.24 -12.02 -25.84
C GLU A 248 -11.92 -12.44 -26.52
N SER A 249 -11.88 -12.34 -27.86
CA SER A 249 -10.67 -12.63 -28.66
C SER A 249 -9.47 -11.76 -28.29
N GLU A 250 -9.66 -10.44 -28.15
CA GLU A 250 -8.58 -9.52 -27.74
C GLU A 250 -8.12 -9.81 -26.30
N THR A 251 -9.03 -10.22 -25.42
CA THR A 251 -8.72 -10.55 -24.04
C THR A 251 -7.86 -11.80 -23.96
N GLU A 252 -8.19 -12.84 -24.72
CA GLU A 252 -7.41 -14.08 -24.81
C GLU A 252 -6.02 -13.83 -25.40
N GLU A 253 -5.93 -13.10 -26.51
CA GLU A 253 -4.65 -12.76 -27.15
C GLU A 253 -3.71 -12.03 -26.17
N LYS A 254 -4.24 -11.02 -25.48
CA LYS A 254 -3.47 -10.27 -24.47
C LYS A 254 -3.10 -11.12 -23.27
N LEU A 255 -3.98 -12.02 -22.83
CA LEU A 255 -3.67 -12.93 -21.73
C LEU A 255 -2.50 -13.85 -22.11
N GLU A 256 -2.54 -14.47 -23.28
CA GLU A 256 -1.45 -15.34 -23.77
C GLU A 256 -0.11 -14.59 -23.85
N ALA A 257 -0.11 -13.36 -24.37
CA ALA A 257 1.07 -12.53 -24.45
C ALA A 257 1.66 -12.15 -23.08
N LEU A 258 0.80 -12.00 -22.06
CA LEU A 258 1.20 -11.58 -20.71
C LEU A 258 1.49 -12.75 -19.76
N LYS A 259 1.01 -13.97 -20.04
CA LYS A 259 1.14 -15.15 -19.16
C LYS A 259 2.55 -15.40 -18.65
N THR A 260 3.56 -15.18 -19.49
CA THR A 260 4.98 -15.38 -19.13
C THR A 260 5.64 -14.15 -18.50
N LYS A 261 4.97 -12.98 -18.56
CA LYS A 261 5.50 -11.68 -18.11
C LYS A 261 4.91 -11.21 -16.78
N VAL A 262 3.77 -11.75 -16.36
CA VAL A 262 3.09 -11.37 -15.12
C VAL A 262 2.89 -12.57 -14.19
N LYS A 263 2.81 -12.32 -12.89
CA LYS A 263 2.68 -13.37 -11.87
C LYS A 263 1.19 -13.66 -11.65
N ASN A 264 0.77 -14.92 -11.83
CA ASN A 264 -0.59 -15.40 -11.56
C ASN A 264 -1.68 -14.45 -12.12
N PRO A 265 -1.80 -14.31 -13.45
CA PRO A 265 -2.76 -13.40 -14.06
C PRO A 265 -4.20 -13.84 -13.80
N ILE A 266 -5.04 -12.92 -13.32
CA ILE A 266 -6.48 -13.12 -13.17
C ILE A 266 -7.22 -12.00 -13.91
N LEU A 267 -8.08 -12.37 -14.84
CA LEU A 267 -8.91 -11.47 -15.63
C LEU A 267 -10.19 -11.11 -14.88
N ILE A 268 -10.45 -9.81 -14.68
CA ILE A 268 -11.68 -9.33 -14.02
C ILE A 268 -12.25 -8.07 -14.66
N SER A 269 -13.52 -7.81 -14.38
CA SER A 269 -14.08 -6.46 -14.42
C SER A 269 -14.52 -6.07 -13.02
N ALA A 270 -13.75 -5.21 -12.35
CA ALA A 270 -14.12 -4.69 -11.04
C ALA A 270 -15.40 -3.85 -11.08
N LEU A 271 -15.69 -3.20 -12.22
CA LEU A 271 -16.88 -2.37 -12.40
C LEU A 271 -18.15 -3.23 -12.48
N HIS A 272 -18.10 -4.31 -13.28
CA HIS A 272 -19.24 -5.20 -13.50
C HIS A 272 -19.25 -6.43 -12.59
N ARG A 273 -18.26 -6.54 -11.69
CA ARG A 273 -18.05 -7.69 -10.81
C ARG A 273 -17.84 -9.03 -11.55
N THR A 274 -17.40 -8.97 -12.79
CA THR A 274 -17.10 -10.15 -13.62
C THR A 274 -15.83 -10.84 -13.12
N ASN A 275 -15.88 -12.17 -13.01
CA ASN A 275 -14.79 -13.05 -12.56
C ASN A 275 -14.23 -12.75 -11.14
N LEU A 276 -14.96 -12.01 -10.29
CA LEU A 276 -14.51 -11.79 -8.91
C LEU A 276 -14.50 -13.08 -8.09
N GLU A 277 -15.38 -14.04 -8.37
CA GLU A 277 -15.38 -15.34 -7.70
C GLU A 277 -14.11 -16.15 -8.01
N LEU A 278 -13.56 -16.02 -9.24
CA LEU A 278 -12.27 -16.63 -9.59
C LEU A 278 -11.13 -16.02 -8.76
N LEU A 279 -11.10 -14.68 -8.64
CA LEU A 279 -10.13 -13.98 -7.80
C LEU A 279 -10.27 -14.42 -6.33
N LYS A 280 -11.50 -14.47 -5.79
CA LYS A 280 -11.78 -14.94 -4.43
C LYS A 280 -11.28 -16.36 -4.20
N ARG A 281 -11.47 -17.27 -5.16
CA ARG A 281 -10.97 -18.65 -5.07
C ARG A 281 -9.44 -18.71 -5.03
N GLU A 282 -8.77 -17.99 -5.92
CA GLU A 282 -7.30 -17.90 -5.93
C GLU A 282 -6.75 -17.27 -4.64
N LEU A 283 -7.46 -16.29 -4.06
CA LEU A 283 -7.12 -15.78 -2.72
C LEU A 283 -7.16 -16.90 -1.69
N LEU A 284 -8.23 -17.71 -1.66
CA LEU A 284 -8.35 -18.83 -0.73
C LEU A 284 -7.23 -19.85 -0.92
N GLU A 285 -6.91 -20.22 -2.16
CA GLU A 285 -5.83 -21.17 -2.50
C GLU A 285 -4.44 -20.64 -2.09
N LYS A 286 -4.16 -19.35 -2.30
CA LYS A 286 -2.89 -18.76 -1.83
C LYS A 286 -2.75 -18.73 -0.32
N PHE A 287 -3.87 -18.66 0.37
CA PHE A 287 -3.92 -18.74 1.83
C PHE A 287 -4.28 -20.14 2.31
N GLU A 288 -4.25 -21.18 1.46
CA GLU A 288 -4.56 -22.56 1.84
C GLU A 288 -3.35 -23.31 2.39
N ASP A 289 -2.21 -22.67 2.63
CA ASP A 289 -1.12 -23.21 3.47
C ASP A 289 -1.52 -23.32 4.95
N TYR A 290 -2.79 -23.62 5.23
CA TYR A 290 -3.22 -23.91 6.57
C TYR A 290 -2.60 -25.23 6.99
N VAL A 291 -1.99 -25.19 8.16
CA VAL A 291 -1.55 -26.40 8.83
C VAL A 291 -2.72 -26.88 9.65
N GLN A 292 -3.05 -28.16 9.48
CA GLN A 292 -3.89 -28.81 10.45
C GLN A 292 -3.03 -29.08 11.69
N ALA A 293 -3.55 -28.74 12.85
CA ALA A 293 -2.84 -28.96 14.11
C ALA A 293 -3.82 -29.42 15.19
N LEU A 294 -3.25 -30.11 16.16
CA LEU A 294 -3.92 -30.64 17.32
C LEU A 294 -3.29 -30.01 18.55
N PHE A 295 -4.10 -29.50 19.47
CA PHE A 295 -3.62 -29.19 20.81
C PHE A 295 -4.45 -29.87 21.89
N THR A 296 -3.85 -29.99 23.07
CA THR A 296 -4.51 -30.44 24.30
C THR A 296 -4.10 -29.52 25.43
N VAL A 297 -5.07 -28.90 26.11
CA VAL A 297 -4.83 -28.02 27.27
C VAL A 297 -5.68 -28.47 28.46
N PRO A 298 -5.21 -28.30 29.71
CA PRO A 298 -5.99 -28.62 30.90
C PRO A 298 -7.22 -27.71 31.03
N LEU A 299 -8.25 -28.19 31.71
CA LEU A 299 -9.46 -27.41 32.04
C LEU A 299 -9.17 -26.45 33.20
N THR A 300 -8.87 -25.20 32.87
CA THR A 300 -8.61 -24.10 33.79
C THR A 300 -9.55 -22.92 33.51
N LYS A 301 -9.48 -21.86 34.34
CA LYS A 301 -10.25 -20.63 34.10
C LYS A 301 -9.87 -19.91 32.79
N GLU A 302 -8.67 -20.16 32.26
CA GLU A 302 -8.18 -19.55 31.02
C GLU A 302 -8.57 -20.33 29.76
N THR A 303 -9.05 -21.57 29.93
CA THR A 303 -9.37 -22.47 28.82
C THR A 303 -10.54 -21.96 27.98
N MET A 304 -11.63 -21.46 28.59
CA MET A 304 -12.78 -20.96 27.83
C MET A 304 -12.47 -19.68 27.01
N PRO A 305 -11.80 -18.65 27.57
CA PRO A 305 -11.32 -17.51 26.78
C PRO A 305 -10.36 -17.90 25.65
N PHE A 306 -9.46 -18.85 25.91
CA PHE A 306 -8.53 -19.36 24.90
C PHE A 306 -9.27 -20.08 23.76
N MET A 307 -10.27 -20.91 24.09
CA MET A 307 -11.14 -21.58 23.11
C MET A 307 -11.92 -20.58 22.26
N SER A 308 -12.50 -19.54 22.85
CA SER A 308 -13.20 -18.47 22.09
C SER A 308 -12.26 -17.80 21.08
N TRP A 309 -11.03 -17.46 21.51
CA TRP A 309 -10.03 -16.87 20.64
C TRP A 309 -9.63 -17.79 19.46
N VAL A 310 -9.50 -19.10 19.70
CA VAL A 310 -9.24 -20.07 18.61
C VAL A 310 -10.45 -20.19 17.67
N HIS A 311 -11.68 -20.24 18.19
CA HIS A 311 -12.89 -20.31 17.37
C HIS A 311 -13.13 -19.05 16.52
N GLU A 312 -12.72 -17.88 17.01
CA GLU A 312 -12.83 -16.61 16.28
C GLU A 312 -11.80 -16.45 15.15
N SER A 313 -10.69 -17.20 15.20
CA SER A 313 -9.51 -16.95 14.36
C SER A 313 -8.99 -18.19 13.60
N ALA A 314 -9.59 -19.36 13.79
CA ALA A 314 -9.26 -20.60 13.11
C ALA A 314 -10.50 -21.46 12.79
N ASP A 315 -10.35 -22.37 11.82
CA ASP A 315 -11.39 -23.35 11.50
C ASP A 315 -11.26 -24.57 12.42
N VAL A 316 -12.07 -24.60 13.48
CA VAL A 316 -12.09 -25.71 14.44
C VAL A 316 -12.87 -26.88 13.85
N LYS A 317 -12.17 -27.98 13.56
CA LYS A 317 -12.76 -29.20 12.97
C LYS A 317 -13.42 -30.08 14.02
N GLU A 318 -12.78 -30.22 15.18
CA GLU A 318 -13.25 -31.09 16.25
C GLU A 318 -12.76 -30.59 17.62
N ALA A 319 -13.62 -30.65 18.63
CA ALA A 319 -13.27 -30.35 20.02
C ALA A 319 -13.81 -31.47 20.94
N LYS A 320 -12.91 -32.14 21.66
CA LYS A 320 -13.21 -33.21 22.62
C LYS A 320 -12.93 -32.73 24.04
N PHE A 321 -13.97 -32.70 24.86
CA PHE A 321 -13.86 -32.39 26.29
C PHE A 321 -13.66 -33.70 27.06
N MET A 322 -12.54 -33.81 27.76
CA MET A 322 -12.20 -34.90 28.67
C MET A 322 -12.41 -34.45 30.12
N SER A 323 -12.25 -35.36 31.08
CA SER A 323 -12.49 -35.07 32.50
C SER A 323 -11.57 -34.00 33.09
N ASP A 324 -10.37 -33.81 32.53
CA ASP A 324 -9.33 -32.91 33.05
C ASP A 324 -8.75 -31.95 31.98
N SER A 325 -9.13 -32.11 30.71
CA SER A 325 -8.50 -31.43 29.59
C SER A 325 -9.44 -31.31 28.39
N VAL A 326 -9.11 -30.39 27.48
CA VAL A 326 -9.77 -30.26 26.18
C VAL A 326 -8.76 -30.50 25.08
N GLN A 327 -9.13 -31.34 24.12
CA GLN A 327 -8.37 -31.60 22.91
C GLN A 327 -9.09 -30.99 21.71
N VAL A 328 -8.35 -30.28 20.87
CA VAL A 328 -8.93 -29.55 19.74
C VAL A 328 -8.11 -29.78 18.49
N THR A 329 -8.79 -30.19 17.43
CA THR A 329 -8.26 -30.25 16.07
C THR A 329 -8.73 -29.02 15.33
N PHE A 330 -7.79 -28.24 14.80
CA PHE A 330 -8.09 -27.02 14.09
C PHE A 330 -7.22 -26.88 12.86
N GLU A 331 -7.67 -26.07 11.92
CA GLU A 331 -6.96 -25.74 10.70
C GLU A 331 -6.77 -24.22 10.66
N ALA A 332 -5.52 -23.77 10.56
CA ALA A 332 -5.18 -22.34 10.55
C ALA A 332 -3.90 -22.08 9.78
N ASN A 333 -3.65 -20.83 9.43
CA ASN A 333 -2.38 -20.43 8.81
C ASN A 333 -1.17 -20.75 9.74
N PRO A 334 0.04 -20.95 9.20
CA PRO A 334 1.20 -21.40 9.99
C PRO A 334 1.60 -20.40 11.08
N LEU A 335 1.41 -19.10 10.83
CA LEU A 335 1.72 -18.03 11.79
C LEU A 335 0.78 -18.05 13.00
N PHE A 336 -0.50 -18.35 12.79
CA PHE A 336 -1.51 -18.48 13.84
C PHE A 336 -1.34 -19.81 14.57
N ALA A 337 -1.08 -20.89 13.85
CA ALA A 337 -0.76 -22.18 14.46
C ALA A 337 0.44 -22.09 15.42
N GLU A 338 1.47 -21.31 15.07
CA GLU A 338 2.61 -21.04 15.96
C GLU A 338 2.24 -20.20 17.19
N LYS A 339 1.24 -19.32 17.09
CA LYS A 339 0.71 -18.57 18.25
C LYS A 339 -0.10 -19.45 19.17
N VAL A 340 -0.93 -20.33 18.59
CA VAL A 340 -1.64 -21.37 19.33
C VAL A 340 -0.61 -22.23 20.06
N ARG A 341 0.46 -22.70 19.39
CA ARG A 341 1.55 -23.46 20.02
C ARG A 341 2.14 -22.76 21.25
N LYS A 342 2.56 -21.49 21.12
CA LYS A 342 3.12 -20.71 22.24
C LYS A 342 2.14 -20.52 23.39
N ARG A 343 0.85 -20.41 23.11
CA ARG A 343 -0.18 -20.20 24.14
C ARG A 343 -0.57 -21.51 24.82
N VAL A 344 -0.57 -22.61 24.08
CA VAL A 344 -0.71 -23.98 24.61
C VAL A 344 0.45 -24.31 25.55
N GLU A 345 1.69 -23.97 25.18
CA GLU A 345 2.87 -24.13 26.05
C GLU A 345 2.74 -23.35 27.36
N LYS A 346 2.16 -22.14 27.34
CA LYS A 346 1.90 -21.35 28.56
C LYS A 346 0.80 -21.91 29.44
N LEU A 347 -0.10 -22.71 28.87
CA LEU A 347 -1.21 -23.36 29.57
C LEU A 347 -0.87 -24.79 30.00
N ASP A 348 0.43 -25.16 30.01
CA ASP A 348 0.91 -26.52 30.30
C ASP A 348 0.28 -27.60 29.39
N GLY A 349 -0.06 -27.23 28.16
CA GLY A 349 -0.64 -28.11 27.16
C GLY A 349 0.36 -28.73 26.18
N LYS A 350 -0.15 -29.59 25.29
CA LYS A 350 0.62 -30.23 24.21
C LYS A 350 0.12 -29.77 22.85
N PHE A 351 1.04 -29.54 21.91
CA PHE A 351 0.75 -29.12 20.54
C PHE A 351 1.41 -30.08 19.54
N VAL A 352 0.69 -30.48 18.51
CA VAL A 352 1.15 -31.36 17.44
C VAL A 352 0.70 -30.80 16.10
N ALA A 353 1.64 -30.48 15.21
CA ALA A 353 1.32 -30.18 13.82
C ALA A 353 1.02 -31.48 13.07
N ILE A 354 -0.08 -31.54 12.34
CA ILE A 354 -0.46 -32.68 11.50
C ILE A 354 0.05 -32.38 10.09
N PRO A 355 1.00 -33.17 9.55
CA PRO A 355 1.43 -33.03 8.16
C PRO A 355 0.21 -33.21 7.24
N LYS A 356 0.05 -32.36 6.22
CA LYS A 356 -0.96 -32.58 5.18
C LYS A 356 -0.69 -33.94 4.54
N THR A 357 -1.57 -34.90 4.77
CA THR A 357 -1.62 -36.13 3.97
C THR A 357 -1.84 -35.70 2.51
N GLN A 358 -0.92 -36.12 1.63
CA GLN A 358 -0.98 -35.85 0.18
C GLN A 358 -2.28 -36.35 -0.46
#